data_AF-A0A830BUC1-F1
#
_entry.id   AF-A0A830BUC1-F1
#
_cell.length_a   1.000
_cell.length_b   1.000
_cell.length_c   1.000
_cell.angle_alpha   90.00
_cell.angle_beta   90.00
_cell.angle_gamma   90.00
#
_symmetry.space_group_name_H-M   'P 1'
#
loop_
_entity.id
_entity.type
_entity.pdbx_description
1 polymer ?
#
loop_
_entity_poly.entity_id
_entity_poly.type
_entity_poly.pdbx_seq_one_letter_code
_entity_poly.pdbx_strand_id
1 'polypeptide(L)'
;SSSRNLKLPSRRPAIVCENCLYSLERDTRIRAFHIMDPQGILQMLLVFLEERGRSKEIAHPSFDDSKDSDRLTPHLGTWKGQSITKRSGVYGATIAEADTIATLEMNGDGQLVQIILSCFVFSEIGQEIKSTSGGGDVTTSVNWTGSISNNTVSFNGGFQLTLLPGGIYMGCPSDIAKSVQELKSFHLELCWAESPAKRQRLVRTFDVEGLAVSSTYFIETRQ
;
A
#
# COMPACT_ATOMS: atom_id res chain seq x y z
N SER A 1 15.65 -29.03 -13.05
CA SER A 1 16.60 -28.33 -12.16
C SER A 1 16.40 -26.84 -12.36
N SER A 2 16.17 -26.05 -11.31
CA SER A 2 16.25 -24.59 -11.44
C SER A 2 17.71 -24.17 -11.30
N SER A 3 18.17 -23.22 -12.11
CA SER A 3 19.49 -22.61 -11.95
C SER A 3 19.57 -21.93 -10.59
N ARG A 4 20.64 -22.16 -9.82
CA ARG A 4 20.80 -21.59 -8.46
C ARG A 4 20.95 -20.07 -8.44
N ASN A 5 21.22 -19.45 -9.59
CA ASN A 5 21.48 -18.01 -9.73
C ASN A 5 20.23 -17.19 -10.05
N LEU A 6 19.09 -17.83 -10.32
CA LEU A 6 17.82 -17.15 -10.58
C LEU A 6 16.87 -17.37 -9.40
N LYS A 7 16.45 -16.27 -8.76
CA LYS A 7 15.42 -16.33 -7.72
C LYS A 7 14.08 -16.57 -8.41
N LEU A 8 13.54 -17.78 -8.23
CA LEU A 8 12.18 -18.12 -8.65
C LEU A 8 11.24 -18.06 -7.43
N PRO A 9 9.97 -17.68 -7.63
CA PRO A 9 8.97 -17.73 -6.57
C PRO A 9 8.72 -19.18 -6.15
N SER A 10 8.25 -19.35 -4.92
CA SER A 10 7.86 -20.65 -4.38
C SER A 10 6.78 -21.31 -5.22
N ARG A 11 6.76 -22.65 -5.27
CA ARG A 11 5.74 -23.40 -6.03
C ARG A 11 4.33 -23.26 -5.43
N ARG A 12 4.24 -23.03 -4.13
CA ARG A 12 3.00 -22.89 -3.36
C ARG A 12 3.13 -21.72 -2.37
N PRO A 13 3.18 -20.48 -2.87
CA PRO A 13 3.26 -19.30 -2.01
C PRO A 13 2.02 -19.22 -1.12
N ALA A 14 2.14 -18.68 0.09
CA ALA A 14 0.98 -18.48 0.96
C ALA A 14 0.04 -17.42 0.37
N ILE A 15 0.60 -16.32 -0.13
CA ILE A 15 -0.16 -15.21 -0.73
C ILE A 15 0.57 -14.73 -2.00
N VAL A 16 -0.21 -14.51 -3.05
CA VAL A 16 0.18 -13.72 -4.23
C VAL A 16 -0.89 -12.66 -4.42
N CYS A 17 -0.52 -11.39 -4.24
CA CYS A 17 -1.46 -10.28 -4.32
C CYS A 17 -0.97 -9.25 -5.33
N GLU A 18 -1.80 -8.96 -6.34
CA GLU A 18 -1.61 -7.86 -7.28
C GLU A 18 -2.36 -6.61 -6.80
N ASN A 19 -1.69 -5.47 -6.79
CA ASN A 19 -2.29 -4.14 -6.67
C ASN A 19 -1.93 -3.34 -7.93
N CYS A 20 -2.92 -2.68 -8.54
CA CYS A 20 -2.74 -1.91 -9.77
C CYS A 20 -3.14 -0.46 -9.55
N LEU A 21 -2.25 0.48 -9.89
CA LEU A 21 -2.52 1.92 -9.90
C LEU A 21 -2.33 2.47 -11.31
N TYR A 22 -3.25 3.30 -11.76
CA TYR A 22 -3.15 4.02 -13.03
C TYR A 22 -2.58 5.41 -12.77
N SER A 23 -1.74 5.91 -13.68
CA SER A 23 -1.24 7.27 -13.57
C SER A 23 -2.39 8.28 -13.67
N LEU A 24 -2.29 9.36 -12.89
CA LEU A 24 -3.24 10.47 -12.96
C LEU A 24 -3.03 11.38 -14.17
N GLU A 25 -1.84 11.34 -14.78
CA GLU A 25 -1.43 12.28 -15.82
C GLU A 25 -1.13 11.62 -17.17
N ARG A 26 -0.73 10.34 -17.15
CA ARG A 26 -0.33 9.59 -18.35
C ARG A 26 -1.20 8.35 -18.52
N ASP A 27 -1.18 7.79 -19.73
CA ASP A 27 -1.84 6.51 -20.02
C ASP A 27 -0.92 5.34 -19.63
N THR A 28 -0.44 5.39 -18.38
CA THR A 28 0.46 4.40 -17.79
C THR A 28 -0.16 3.79 -16.54
N ARG A 29 0.34 2.62 -16.16
CA ARG A 29 -0.05 1.97 -14.90
C ARG A 29 1.11 1.20 -14.31
N ILE A 30 1.07 1.02 -13.00
CA ILE A 30 1.92 0.07 -12.28
C ILE A 30 1.08 -1.11 -11.81
N ARG A 31 1.59 -2.32 -12.01
CA ARG A 31 1.03 -3.55 -11.43
C ARG A 31 2.06 -4.17 -10.50
N ALA A 32 1.79 -4.14 -9.21
CA ALA A 32 2.73 -4.55 -8.18
C ALA A 32 2.27 -5.85 -7.50
N PHE A 33 3.18 -6.80 -7.34
CA PHE A 33 2.91 -8.11 -6.77
C PHE A 33 3.67 -8.29 -5.46
N HIS A 34 2.93 -8.60 -4.39
CA HIS A 34 3.49 -9.19 -3.19
C HIS A 34 3.45 -10.72 -3.33
N ILE A 35 4.60 -11.38 -3.16
CA ILE A 35 4.71 -12.83 -3.15
C ILE A 35 5.31 -13.27 -1.82
N MET A 36 4.48 -13.90 -1.00
CA MET A 36 4.87 -14.44 0.30
C MET A 36 5.21 -15.92 0.13
N ASP A 37 6.27 -16.39 0.78
CA ASP A 37 6.62 -17.81 0.80
C ASP A 37 5.55 -18.64 1.54
N PRO A 38 5.64 -19.98 1.55
CA PRO A 38 4.67 -20.83 2.26
C PRO A 38 4.57 -20.56 3.76
N GLN A 39 5.55 -19.86 4.36
CA GLN A 39 5.59 -19.51 5.77
C GLN A 39 4.99 -18.11 6.04
N GLY A 40 4.56 -17.39 5.00
CA GLY A 40 3.99 -16.05 5.15
C GLY A 40 5.04 -14.95 5.28
N ILE A 41 6.30 -15.22 4.91
CA ILE A 41 7.38 -14.23 4.87
C ILE A 41 7.51 -13.69 3.45
N LEU A 42 7.78 -12.38 3.30
CA LEU A 42 7.98 -11.77 1.99
C LEU A 42 9.17 -12.43 1.25
N GLN A 43 8.89 -13.01 0.08
CA GLN A 43 9.89 -13.68 -0.75
C GLN A 43 10.36 -12.81 -1.90
N MET A 44 9.45 -12.09 -2.54
CA MET A 44 9.69 -11.33 -3.76
C MET A 44 8.64 -10.23 -3.93
N LEU A 45 9.11 -9.08 -4.43
CA LEU A 45 8.26 -8.01 -4.96
C LEU A 45 8.49 -7.93 -6.47
N LEU A 46 7.42 -7.78 -7.24
CA LEU A 46 7.50 -7.52 -8.68
C LEU A 46 6.70 -6.27 -9.01
N VAL A 47 7.22 -5.42 -9.89
CA VAL A 47 6.53 -4.24 -10.38
C VAL A 47 6.61 -4.23 -11.90
N PHE A 48 5.45 -4.20 -12.56
CA PHE A 48 5.35 -3.95 -13.98
C PHE A 48 4.95 -2.50 -14.18
N LEU A 49 5.82 -1.72 -14.84
CA LEU A 49 5.47 -0.41 -15.37
C LEU A 49 5.04 -0.58 -16.82
N GLU A 50 3.83 -0.15 -17.14
CA GLU A 50 3.21 -0.36 -18.45
C GLU A 50 2.68 0.96 -18.99
N GLU A 51 2.98 1.25 -20.25
CA GLU A 51 2.42 2.38 -21.00
C GLU A 51 1.55 1.87 -22.13
N ARG A 52 0.31 2.37 -22.22
CA ARG A 52 -0.59 2.00 -23.31
C ARG A 52 -0.22 2.82 -24.55
N GLY A 53 0.56 2.23 -25.45
CA GLY A 53 0.96 2.87 -26.70
C GLY A 53 -0.16 3.01 -27.73
N ARG A 54 -0.12 4.10 -28.52
CA ARG A 54 -0.81 4.23 -29.83
C ARG A 54 0.14 4.11 -31.03
N SER A 55 1.46 4.13 -30.83
CA SER A 55 2.48 4.17 -31.88
C SER A 55 3.22 2.82 -32.05
N LYS A 56 3.77 2.59 -33.24
CA LYS A 56 4.49 1.36 -33.65
C LYS A 56 5.86 1.17 -32.98
N GLU A 57 6.44 2.21 -32.40
CA GLU A 57 7.71 2.15 -31.66
C GLU A 57 7.41 2.07 -30.16
N ILE A 58 7.58 0.88 -29.60
CA ILE A 58 7.34 0.62 -28.17
C ILE A 58 8.67 0.85 -27.46
N ALA A 59 8.87 2.04 -26.90
CA ALA A 59 9.92 2.25 -25.91
C ALA A 59 9.50 1.55 -24.60
N HIS A 60 10.42 0.82 -23.96
CA HIS A 60 10.16 0.26 -22.64
C HIS A 60 10.12 1.40 -21.61
N PRO A 61 9.03 1.54 -20.84
CA PRO A 61 8.97 2.58 -19.83
C PRO A 61 10.00 2.26 -18.74
N SER A 62 10.74 3.27 -18.31
CA SER A 62 11.72 3.16 -17.24
C SER A 62 11.41 4.15 -16.12
N PHE A 63 11.81 3.79 -14.91
CA PHE A 63 11.88 4.77 -13.83
C PHE A 63 13.11 5.66 -14.05
N ASP A 64 13.04 6.89 -13.53
CA ASP A 64 14.16 7.82 -13.58
C ASP A 64 15.17 7.45 -12.49
N ASP A 65 16.25 6.76 -12.88
CA ASP A 65 17.32 6.30 -11.99
C ASP A 65 18.13 7.47 -11.39
N SER A 66 17.98 8.70 -11.88
CA SER A 66 18.75 9.86 -11.36
C SER A 66 18.35 10.28 -9.95
N LYS A 67 17.20 9.80 -9.46
CA LYS A 67 16.65 10.11 -8.12
C LYS A 67 16.77 8.96 -7.13
N ASP A 68 17.49 7.91 -7.49
CA ASP A 68 17.47 6.64 -6.77
C ASP A 68 18.35 6.62 -5.51
N SER A 69 19.09 7.70 -5.25
CA SER A 69 19.95 7.86 -4.06
C SER A 69 19.16 8.11 -2.77
N ASP A 70 17.94 8.64 -2.86
CA ASP A 70 17.05 8.88 -1.71
C ASP A 70 15.61 8.53 -2.04
N ARG A 71 15.25 7.27 -1.76
CA ARG A 71 13.91 6.74 -2.00
C ARG A 71 12.91 7.06 -0.89
N LEU A 72 13.36 7.62 0.24
CA LEU A 72 12.47 7.93 1.37
C LEU A 72 11.86 9.33 1.21
N THR A 73 12.67 10.31 0.81
CA THR A 73 12.25 11.72 0.71
C THR A 73 10.96 11.96 -0.07
N PRO A 74 10.67 11.27 -1.20
CA PRO A 74 9.39 11.44 -1.90
C PRO A 74 8.14 11.10 -1.06
N HIS A 75 8.29 10.36 0.03
CA HIS A 75 7.19 9.93 0.89
C HIS A 75 7.09 10.73 2.19
N LEU A 76 8.14 11.46 2.57
CA LEU A 76 8.16 12.28 3.78
C LEU A 76 7.20 13.48 3.69
N GLY A 77 6.81 13.98 4.86
CA GLY A 77 5.94 15.12 5.04
C GLY A 77 4.50 14.73 5.35
N THR A 78 3.61 15.72 5.29
CA THR A 78 2.18 15.56 5.55
C THR A 78 1.40 15.48 4.24
N TRP A 79 0.61 14.43 4.09
CA TRP A 79 -0.22 14.14 2.94
C TRP A 79 -1.68 14.21 3.35
N LYS A 80 -2.49 14.98 2.63
CA LYS A 80 -3.92 15.10 2.87
C LYS A 80 -4.70 14.65 1.65
N GLY A 81 -5.79 13.93 1.84
CA GLY A 81 -6.55 13.39 0.72
C GLY A 81 -7.85 12.75 1.13
N GLN A 82 -8.31 11.83 0.28
CA GLN A 82 -9.52 11.06 0.47
C GLN A 82 -9.25 9.58 0.25
N SER A 83 -10.05 8.74 0.90
CA SER A 83 -10.03 7.30 0.74
C SER A 83 -11.42 6.73 0.50
N ILE A 84 -11.48 5.66 -0.30
CA ILE A 84 -12.69 4.91 -0.58
C ILE A 84 -12.40 3.43 -0.33
N THR A 85 -13.17 2.81 0.56
CA THR A 85 -13.08 1.38 0.87
C THR A 85 -14.21 0.62 0.20
N LYS A 86 -13.85 -0.38 -0.61
CA LYS A 86 -14.79 -1.29 -1.27
C LYS A 86 -14.64 -2.71 -0.76
N ARG A 87 -15.77 -3.42 -0.59
CA ARG A 87 -15.80 -4.85 -0.29
C ARG A 87 -15.18 -5.63 -1.46
N SER A 88 -14.37 -6.63 -1.15
CA SER A 88 -13.89 -7.59 -2.16
C SER A 88 -15.05 -8.30 -2.86
N GLY A 89 -14.86 -8.58 -4.14
CA GLY A 89 -15.84 -9.24 -5.01
C GLY A 89 -16.33 -8.33 -6.13
N VAL A 90 -16.90 -8.94 -7.18
CA VAL A 90 -17.27 -8.23 -8.42
C VAL A 90 -18.29 -7.12 -8.18
N TYR A 91 -19.18 -7.29 -7.20
CA TYR A 91 -20.17 -6.26 -6.85
C TYR A 91 -19.51 -4.96 -6.34
N GLY A 92 -18.39 -5.05 -5.61
CA GLY A 92 -17.59 -3.87 -5.23
C GLY A 92 -18.34 -2.83 -4.41
N ALA A 93 -19.20 -3.26 -3.48
CA ALA A 93 -19.97 -2.36 -2.59
C ALA A 93 -19.03 -1.39 -1.88
N THR A 94 -19.35 -0.09 -1.93
CA THR A 94 -18.66 0.90 -1.09
C THR A 94 -19.07 0.66 0.36
N ILE A 95 -18.06 0.49 1.22
CA ILE A 95 -18.23 0.26 2.66
C ILE A 95 -18.06 1.59 3.41
N ALA A 96 -17.08 2.39 3.01
CA ALA A 96 -16.73 3.61 3.71
C ALA A 96 -15.98 4.59 2.80
N GLU A 97 -16.14 5.89 3.09
CA GLU A 97 -15.36 6.98 2.53
C GLU A 97 -14.83 7.83 3.70
N ALA A 98 -13.64 8.38 3.56
CA ALA A 98 -13.01 9.17 4.61
C ALA A 98 -12.05 10.21 4.06
N ASP A 99 -11.99 11.37 4.72
CA ASP A 99 -10.88 12.30 4.57
C ASP A 99 -9.67 11.76 5.33
N THR A 100 -8.49 11.84 4.73
CA THR A 100 -7.25 11.28 5.28
C THR A 100 -6.17 12.32 5.47
N ILE A 101 -5.41 12.18 6.55
CA ILE A 101 -4.15 12.90 6.77
C ILE A 101 -3.10 11.86 7.17
N ALA A 102 -2.03 11.74 6.39
CA ALA A 102 -0.94 10.81 6.61
C ALA A 102 0.38 11.59 6.70
N THR A 103 1.02 11.55 7.86
CA THR A 103 2.32 12.17 8.12
C THR A 103 3.39 11.09 8.21
N LEU A 104 4.49 11.29 7.50
CA LEU A 104 5.68 10.44 7.57
C LEU A 104 6.90 11.33 7.82
N GLU A 105 7.54 11.17 8.97
CA GLU A 105 8.65 12.02 9.40
C GLU A 105 9.82 11.18 9.90
N MET A 106 11.03 11.71 9.73
CA MET A 106 12.22 11.21 10.39
C MET A 106 12.50 12.13 11.59
N ASN A 107 12.58 11.58 12.79
CA ASN A 107 12.93 12.36 13.98
C ASN A 107 14.45 12.64 14.03
N GLY A 108 14.86 13.49 14.98
CA GLY A 108 16.27 13.87 15.14
C GLY A 108 17.22 12.71 15.51
N ASP A 109 16.67 11.58 15.96
CA ASP A 109 17.41 10.37 16.31
C ASP A 109 17.49 9.36 15.15
N GLY A 110 16.98 9.72 13.95
CA GLY A 110 16.95 8.85 12.78
C GLY A 110 15.90 7.73 12.83
N GLN A 111 14.89 7.85 13.71
CA GLN A 111 13.72 6.98 13.72
C GLN A 111 12.60 7.56 12.87
N LEU A 112 11.91 6.67 12.16
CA LEU A 112 10.76 7.01 11.33
C LEU A 112 9.48 6.96 12.17
N VAL A 113 8.67 8.00 12.07
CA VAL A 113 7.36 8.11 12.69
C VAL A 113 6.33 8.26 11.59
N GLN A 114 5.36 7.35 11.56
CA GLN A 114 4.23 7.38 10.65
C GLN A 114 2.94 7.55 11.44
N ILE A 115 2.17 8.58 11.11
CA ILE A 115 0.86 8.85 11.70
C ILE A 115 -0.16 8.90 10.58
N ILE A 116 -1.21 8.08 10.67
CA ILE A 116 -2.35 8.13 9.75
C ILE A 116 -3.61 8.47 10.56
N LEU A 117 -4.26 9.57 10.18
CA LEU A 117 -5.57 9.98 10.64
C LEU A 117 -6.58 9.73 9.52
N SER A 118 -7.69 9.10 9.85
CA SER A 118 -8.83 8.92 8.93
C SER A 118 -10.10 9.38 9.64
N CYS A 119 -10.81 10.31 9.00
CA CYS A 119 -12.09 10.83 9.48
C CYS A 119 -13.19 10.28 8.57
N PHE A 120 -13.96 9.32 9.08
CA PHE A 120 -15.03 8.67 8.32
C PHE A 120 -16.30 9.53 8.35
N VAL A 121 -16.79 9.90 7.17
CA VAL A 121 -18.08 10.56 7.01
C VAL A 121 -19.09 9.52 6.57
N PHE A 122 -20.06 9.18 7.42
CA PHE A 122 -21.15 8.28 7.04
C PHE A 122 -22.09 9.00 6.07
N SER A 123 -22.07 8.61 4.78
CA SER A 123 -23.02 9.10 3.78
C SER A 123 -24.41 8.50 4.02
N GLU A 124 -25.42 9.37 4.15
CA GLU A 124 -26.83 9.06 4.46
C GLU A 124 -27.62 8.35 3.34
N ILE A 125 -27.01 7.96 2.21
CA ILE A 125 -27.77 7.47 1.05
C ILE A 125 -27.39 6.02 0.69
N GLY A 126 -27.93 5.08 1.48
CA GLY A 126 -27.91 3.65 1.19
C GLY A 126 -28.59 2.87 2.29
N GLN A 127 -29.82 2.39 2.04
CA GLN A 127 -30.68 1.70 3.00
C GLN A 127 -29.97 0.58 3.79
N GLU A 128 -29.99 0.76 5.11
CA GLU A 128 -29.98 -0.20 6.23
C GLU A 128 -28.84 -1.23 6.36
N ILE A 129 -27.84 -0.86 7.18
CA ILE A 129 -27.64 -1.52 8.49
C ILE A 129 -27.46 -0.40 9.53
N LYS A 130 -28.50 -0.13 10.32
CA LYS A 130 -28.39 0.69 11.54
C LYS A 130 -27.53 -0.07 12.55
N SER A 131 -26.24 0.21 12.61
CA SER A 131 -25.48 0.06 13.85
C SER A 131 -25.67 1.34 14.66
N THR A 132 -26.49 1.26 15.70
CA THR A 132 -26.60 2.29 16.74
C THR A 132 -25.24 2.47 17.44
N SER A 133 -24.41 3.35 16.89
CA SER A 133 -23.48 4.19 17.65
C SER A 133 -23.67 5.60 17.11
N GLY A 134 -24.00 6.54 18.01
CA GLY A 134 -24.52 7.88 17.68
C GLY A 134 -23.80 8.58 16.53
N GLY A 135 -24.57 9.29 15.71
CA GLY A 135 -24.11 10.04 14.53
C GLY A 135 -23.05 11.08 14.86
N GLY A 136 -21.81 10.63 14.97
CA GLY A 136 -20.62 11.44 15.14
C GLY A 136 -19.54 10.91 14.21
N ASP A 137 -18.77 11.84 13.66
CA ASP A 137 -17.60 11.55 12.84
C ASP A 137 -16.64 10.62 13.61
N VAL A 138 -16.34 9.45 13.05
CA VAL A 138 -15.37 8.53 13.66
C VAL A 138 -13.99 8.92 13.14
N THR A 139 -13.13 9.40 14.04
CA THR A 139 -11.72 9.65 13.73
C THR A 139 -10.88 8.50 14.29
N THR A 140 -10.16 7.80 13.42
CA THR A 140 -9.17 6.78 13.82
C THR A 140 -7.77 7.32 13.61
N SER A 141 -6.89 7.08 14.59
CA SER A 141 -5.47 7.41 14.51
C SER A 141 -4.64 6.16 14.67
N VAL A 142 -3.69 5.96 13.74
CA VAL A 142 -2.69 4.91 13.80
C VAL A 142 -1.32 5.57 13.85
N ASN A 143 -0.56 5.30 14.91
CA ASN A 143 0.79 5.80 15.10
C ASN A 143 1.76 4.63 15.13
N TRP A 144 2.71 4.62 14.20
CA TRP A 144 3.78 3.64 14.12
C TRP A 144 5.14 4.31 14.18
N THR A 145 6.03 3.70 14.95
CA THR A 145 7.44 4.06 15.00
C THR A 145 8.27 2.92 14.44
N GLY A 146 9.36 3.27 13.76
CA GLY A 146 10.21 2.30 13.09
C GLY A 146 11.61 2.83 12.80
N SER A 147 12.44 1.96 12.25
CA SER A 147 13.79 2.28 11.79
C SER A 147 13.91 2.01 10.29
N ILE A 148 14.84 2.69 9.63
CA ILE A 148 15.17 2.46 8.22
C ILE A 148 16.53 1.78 8.10
N SER A 149 16.61 0.78 7.23
CA SER A 149 17.86 0.15 6.82
C SER A 149 17.76 -0.30 5.37
N ASN A 150 18.72 0.07 4.52
CA ASN A 150 18.81 -0.39 3.13
C ASN A 150 17.47 -0.32 2.37
N ASN A 151 16.85 0.87 2.34
CA ASN A 151 15.56 1.12 1.68
C ASN A 151 14.37 0.32 2.26
N THR A 152 14.52 -0.29 3.44
CA THR A 152 13.45 -0.99 4.14
C THR A 152 13.16 -0.30 5.46
N VAL A 153 11.91 0.09 5.67
CA VAL A 153 11.41 0.60 6.94
C VAL A 153 10.82 -0.56 7.72
N SER A 154 11.26 -0.77 8.96
CA SER A 154 10.71 -1.78 9.87
C SER A 154 10.02 -1.09 11.03
N PHE A 155 8.70 -1.25 11.14
CA PHE A 155 7.91 -0.72 12.24
C PHE A 155 7.87 -1.69 13.42
N ASN A 156 7.86 -1.14 14.63
CA ASN A 156 7.83 -1.91 15.88
C ASN A 156 6.60 -2.83 16.00
N GLY A 157 5.52 -2.53 15.25
CA GLY A 157 4.31 -3.36 15.17
C GLY A 157 4.40 -4.59 14.25
N GLY A 158 5.56 -4.86 13.64
CA GLY A 158 5.73 -6.00 12.72
C GLY A 158 5.23 -5.72 11.30
N PHE A 159 5.10 -4.44 10.92
CA PHE A 159 4.84 -4.02 9.55
C PHE A 159 6.14 -3.49 8.93
N GLN A 160 6.31 -3.66 7.63
CA GLN A 160 7.49 -3.20 6.91
C GLN A 160 7.12 -2.52 5.59
N LEU A 161 7.93 -1.55 5.17
CA LEU A 161 7.86 -0.93 3.85
C LEU A 161 9.17 -1.17 3.12
N THR A 162 9.11 -1.57 1.85
CA THR A 162 10.25 -1.58 0.95
C THR A 162 10.12 -0.42 -0.03
N LEU A 163 11.09 0.50 0.00
CA LEU A 163 11.19 1.66 -0.87
C LEU A 163 11.85 1.26 -2.20
N LEU A 164 11.10 1.46 -3.29
CA LEU A 164 11.45 1.06 -4.65
C LEU A 164 11.72 2.29 -5.52
N PRO A 165 12.41 2.11 -6.67
CA PRO A 165 12.57 3.19 -7.65
C PRO A 165 11.24 3.80 -8.09
N GLY A 166 11.28 5.04 -8.58
CA GLY A 166 10.11 5.69 -9.18
C GLY A 166 9.07 6.22 -8.20
N GLY A 167 9.46 6.47 -6.93
CA GLY A 167 8.55 6.96 -5.90
C GLY A 167 7.54 5.91 -5.47
N ILE A 168 7.92 4.63 -5.49
CA ILE A 168 7.05 3.52 -5.13
C ILE A 168 7.49 2.99 -3.76
N TYR A 169 6.53 2.66 -2.91
CA TYR A 169 6.80 1.73 -1.82
C TYR A 169 5.75 0.62 -1.80
N MET A 170 6.17 -0.52 -1.26
CA MET A 170 5.30 -1.67 -1.03
C MET A 170 5.37 -2.06 0.45
N GLY A 171 4.21 -2.21 1.08
CA GLY A 171 4.08 -2.46 2.51
C GLY A 171 3.41 -3.80 2.80
N CYS A 172 3.92 -4.53 3.79
CA CYS A 172 3.32 -5.78 4.26
C CYS A 172 3.73 -6.07 5.71
N PRO A 173 3.05 -7.01 6.41
CA PRO A 173 3.59 -7.58 7.64
C PRO A 173 4.93 -8.27 7.37
N SER A 174 5.83 -8.25 8.35
CA SER A 174 7.08 -9.00 8.26
C SER A 174 6.86 -10.52 8.32
N ASP A 175 5.80 -10.94 9.02
CA ASP A 175 5.36 -12.32 9.15
C ASP A 175 3.82 -12.40 9.19
N ILE A 176 3.22 -12.87 8.10
CA ILE A 176 1.76 -13.05 8.01
C ILE A 176 1.28 -14.23 8.85
N ALA A 177 2.07 -15.30 8.97
CA ALA A 177 1.68 -16.45 9.78
C ALA A 177 1.50 -16.03 11.25
N LYS A 178 2.32 -15.09 11.74
CA LYS A 178 2.13 -14.49 13.07
C LYS A 178 0.79 -13.74 13.19
N SER A 179 0.40 -12.95 12.19
CA SER A 179 -0.91 -12.28 12.18
C SER A 179 -2.06 -13.28 12.26
N VAL A 180 -2.00 -14.35 11.48
CA VAL A 180 -3.01 -15.43 11.48
C VAL A 180 -3.05 -16.17 12.83
N GLN A 181 -1.89 -16.53 13.39
CA GLN A 181 -1.79 -17.19 14.69
C GLN A 181 -2.35 -16.34 15.84
N GLU A 182 -2.18 -15.01 15.76
CA GLU A 182 -2.71 -14.06 16.75
C GLU A 182 -4.15 -13.64 16.47
N LEU A 183 -4.83 -14.24 15.48
CA LEU A 183 -6.19 -13.89 15.05
C LEU A 183 -6.35 -12.40 14.73
N LYS A 184 -5.35 -11.83 14.05
CA LYS A 184 -5.32 -10.42 13.65
C LYS A 184 -5.47 -10.30 12.14
N SER A 185 -6.36 -9.40 11.72
CA SER A 185 -6.39 -8.92 10.35
C SER A 185 -5.07 -8.25 9.98
N PHE A 186 -4.73 -8.28 8.70
CA PHE A 186 -3.53 -7.65 8.17
C PHE A 186 -3.81 -7.02 6.81
N HIS A 187 -2.87 -6.28 6.26
CA HIS A 187 -3.03 -5.65 4.96
C HIS A 187 -1.72 -5.63 4.17
N LEU A 188 -1.85 -5.51 2.85
CA LEU A 188 -0.76 -5.25 1.92
C LEU A 188 -0.98 -3.89 1.28
N GLU A 189 0.08 -3.14 1.04
CA GLU A 189 -0.01 -1.76 0.58
C GLU A 189 0.87 -1.53 -0.65
N LEU A 190 0.34 -0.81 -1.63
CA LEU A 190 1.10 -0.22 -2.72
C LEU A 190 0.92 1.30 -2.66
N CYS A 191 2.01 2.04 -2.72
CA CYS A 191 2.00 3.48 -2.92
C CYS A 191 2.78 3.87 -4.15
N TRP A 192 2.30 4.88 -4.86
CA TRP A 192 3.01 5.52 -5.96
C TRP A 192 2.91 7.03 -5.87
N ALA A 193 4.02 7.69 -5.58
CA ALA A 193 4.20 9.13 -5.62
C ALA A 193 4.66 9.55 -7.03
N GLU A 194 3.68 9.67 -7.95
CA GLU A 194 3.94 10.05 -9.34
C GLU A 194 4.59 11.43 -9.49
N SER A 195 4.31 12.34 -8.54
CA SER A 195 4.96 13.64 -8.46
C SER A 195 5.29 13.98 -6.99
N PRO A 196 6.19 14.94 -6.73
CA PRO A 196 6.50 15.37 -5.37
C PRO A 196 5.27 15.89 -4.58
N ALA A 197 4.18 16.26 -5.27
CA ALA A 197 3.00 16.84 -4.65
C ALA A 197 1.79 15.90 -4.62
N LYS A 198 1.80 14.77 -5.33
CA LYS A 198 0.64 13.87 -5.46
C LYS A 198 1.07 12.41 -5.37
N ARG A 199 0.30 11.63 -4.64
CA ARG A 199 0.46 10.18 -4.58
C ARG A 199 -0.87 9.46 -4.54
N GLN A 200 -0.83 8.20 -4.94
CA GLN A 200 -1.93 7.26 -4.79
C GLN A 200 -1.49 6.09 -3.91
N ARG A 201 -2.40 5.55 -3.12
CA ARG A 201 -2.17 4.31 -2.35
C ARG A 201 -3.31 3.33 -2.59
N LEU A 202 -2.99 2.05 -2.60
CA LEU A 202 -3.95 0.97 -2.64
C LEU A 202 -3.61 -0.04 -1.55
N VAL A 203 -4.53 -0.18 -0.60
CA VAL A 203 -4.41 -1.10 0.53
C VAL A 203 -5.35 -2.28 0.30
N ARG A 204 -4.83 -3.49 0.37
CA ARG A 204 -5.59 -4.74 0.32
C ARG A 204 -5.68 -5.31 1.72
N THR A 205 -6.89 -5.43 2.27
CA THR A 205 -7.12 -5.90 3.64
C THR A 205 -7.54 -7.36 3.65
N PHE A 206 -6.94 -8.12 4.55
CA PHE A 206 -7.19 -9.54 4.77
C PHE A 206 -7.75 -9.76 6.17
N ASP A 207 -8.64 -10.74 6.30
CA ASP A 207 -9.10 -11.20 7.60
C ASP A 207 -8.07 -12.12 8.29
N VAL A 208 -8.47 -12.68 9.43
CA VAL A 208 -7.64 -13.53 10.28
C VAL A 208 -7.28 -14.87 9.64
N GLU A 209 -7.98 -15.28 8.58
CA GLU A 209 -7.73 -16.53 7.84
C GLU A 209 -6.91 -16.27 6.55
N GLY A 210 -6.58 -15.01 6.27
CA GLY A 210 -5.86 -14.62 5.07
C GLY A 210 -6.76 -14.51 3.83
N LEU A 211 -8.07 -14.35 3.99
CA LEU A 211 -8.98 -14.04 2.90
C LEU A 211 -9.09 -12.52 2.72
N ALA A 212 -8.98 -12.05 1.47
CA ALA A 212 -9.07 -10.62 1.18
C ALA A 212 -10.51 -10.11 1.28
N VAL A 213 -10.78 -9.23 2.25
CA VAL A 213 -12.14 -8.75 2.56
C VAL A 213 -12.48 -7.40 1.95
N SER A 214 -11.48 -6.54 1.73
CA SER A 214 -11.68 -5.21 1.14
C SER A 214 -10.44 -4.67 0.45
N SER A 215 -10.65 -3.60 -0.32
CA SER A 215 -9.61 -2.75 -0.87
C SER A 215 -9.92 -1.29 -0.57
N THR A 216 -8.93 -0.54 -0.10
CA THR A 216 -9.03 0.90 0.15
C THR A 216 -8.10 1.65 -0.79
N TYR A 217 -8.67 2.50 -1.62
CA TYR A 217 -7.94 3.39 -2.52
C TYR A 217 -7.79 4.76 -1.86
N PHE A 218 -6.61 5.37 -1.99
CA PHE A 218 -6.30 6.71 -1.50
C PHE A 218 -5.77 7.57 -2.64
N ILE A 219 -6.19 8.83 -2.65
CA ILE A 219 -5.61 9.89 -3.47
C ILE A 219 -5.23 11.05 -2.55
N GLU A 220 -3.95 11.42 -2.52
CA GLU A 220 -3.41 12.34 -1.52
C GLU A 220 -2.49 13.38 -2.15
N THR A 221 -2.52 14.59 -1.59
CA THR A 221 -1.65 15.71 -1.96
C THR A 221 -0.78 16.13 -0.79
N ARG A 222 0.50 16.40 -1.05
CA ARG A 222 1.44 16.89 -0.04
C ARG A 222 1.09 18.33 0.35
N GLN A 223 1.09 18.62 1.65
CA GLN A 223 0.90 19.96 2.22
C GLN A 223 2.22 20.75 2.25
#